data_AF-A0A9D5ABJ7-F1
#
_entry.id   AF-A0A9D5ABJ7-F1
#
_cell.length_a   1.000
_cell.length_b   1.000
_cell.length_c   1.000
_cell.angle_alpha   90.00
_cell.angle_beta   90.00
_cell.angle_gamma   90.00
#
_symmetry.space_group_name_H-M   'P 1'
#
loop_
_entity.id
_entity.type
_entity.pdbx_description
1 polymer ?
#
loop_
_entity_poly.entity_id
_entity_poly.type
_entity_poly.pdbx_seq_one_letter_code
_entity_poly.pdbx_strand_id
1 'polypeptide(L)'
;MGTVSNIGFSSLFRVSLNADLLSKQRKHISPCSFTVPLNYSVRVNKICCKLSESGIEVSKSKDMMEEYNIAMKNMMRNPYEYHHDLGMNYTVITDNLIVGSQPQKPEDVDHLKNEEGVAYILNLQQDKDAEFWGIDLQSIIKRCHEIEIRHMRRPAVDFDPNSLRSALPKAVSSLEWAISEGKGKVYVHCTAGLGRAPAVAISYLFWFCDMNLNEAYDMLTSKRPCGPNKKAIRGATYDLAKNDPWKEPFESLPDHAFGDIADWERNLIQNGVRALRGT
;
A
#
# COMPACT_ATOMS: atom_id res chain seq x y z
N MET A 1 -76.80 10.34 -14.54
CA MET A 1 -75.51 10.19 -13.83
C MET A 1 -74.51 9.76 -14.89
N GLY A 2 -73.85 10.61 -15.69
CA GLY A 2 -72.97 11.75 -15.35
C GLY A 2 -71.68 11.22 -14.72
N THR A 3 -70.44 11.34 -15.23
CA THR A 3 -69.77 12.14 -16.30
C THR A 3 -68.36 11.51 -16.53
N VAL A 4 -67.87 11.23 -17.75
CA VAL A 4 -66.88 11.99 -18.58
C VAL A 4 -65.64 12.46 -17.76
N SER A 5 -64.38 12.09 -18.06
CA SER A 5 -63.59 12.65 -19.20
C SER A 5 -62.25 11.93 -19.43
N ASN A 6 -61.93 11.71 -20.72
CA ASN A 6 -60.60 11.57 -21.33
C ASN A 6 -60.07 12.96 -21.74
N ILE A 7 -58.75 13.20 -21.65
CA ILE A 7 -57.95 14.12 -22.49
C ILE A 7 -56.52 13.52 -22.50
N GLY A 8 -55.92 13.04 -23.61
CA GLY A 8 -55.47 13.74 -24.83
C GLY A 8 -53.94 13.93 -24.71
N PHE A 9 -53.07 13.32 -25.54
CA PHE A 9 -52.76 13.76 -26.90
C PHE A 9 -52.14 12.65 -27.79
N SER A 10 -52.50 12.76 -29.07
CA SER A 10 -51.91 12.22 -30.30
C SER A 10 -50.46 12.70 -30.54
N SER A 11 -49.65 12.30 -31.52
CA SER A 11 -49.83 11.59 -32.77
C SER A 11 -48.48 11.02 -33.24
N LEU A 12 -48.58 9.89 -33.93
CA LEU A 12 -47.74 9.42 -35.03
C LEU A 12 -46.89 10.50 -35.74
N PHE A 13 -45.59 10.23 -35.90
CA PHE A 13 -44.93 10.31 -37.20
C PHE A 13 -43.99 9.10 -37.36
N ARG A 14 -44.30 8.30 -38.38
CA ARG A 14 -43.48 7.23 -38.96
C ARG A 14 -42.93 7.76 -40.29
N VAL A 15 -41.98 7.03 -40.86
CA VAL A 15 -41.41 7.10 -42.24
C VAL A 15 -40.11 7.92 -42.32
N SER A 16 -39.00 7.48 -42.93
CA SER A 16 -38.56 6.18 -43.46
C SER A 16 -37.10 6.32 -43.96
N LEU A 17 -36.36 5.20 -43.87
CA LEU A 17 -35.27 4.67 -44.73
C LEU A 17 -34.49 5.60 -45.70
N ASN A 18 -33.16 5.49 -45.64
CA ASN A 18 -32.26 4.93 -46.68
C ASN A 18 -30.86 4.79 -46.03
N ALA A 19 -30.22 3.63 -45.91
CA ALA A 19 -29.76 2.63 -46.90
C ALA A 19 -28.58 3.10 -47.77
N ASP A 20 -27.43 2.46 -47.49
CA ASP A 20 -26.27 2.15 -48.35
C ASP A 20 -25.41 3.27 -48.96
N LEU A 21 -24.09 3.26 -48.68
CA LEU A 21 -23.14 2.58 -49.57
C LEU A 21 -21.69 2.55 -49.02
N LEU A 22 -21.04 1.44 -49.33
CA LEU A 22 -19.63 1.09 -49.18
C LEU A 22 -18.63 2.14 -49.68
N SER A 23 -17.48 2.29 -49.01
CA SER A 23 -16.19 2.16 -49.71
C SER A 23 -15.04 1.74 -48.77
N LYS A 24 -14.28 0.74 -49.23
CA LYS A 24 -12.98 0.30 -48.71
C LYS A 24 -11.91 1.32 -49.09
N GLN A 25 -10.90 1.58 -48.24
CA GLN A 25 -9.48 1.23 -48.50
C GLN A 25 -8.48 1.81 -47.47
N ARG A 26 -7.68 0.89 -46.91
CA ARG A 26 -6.22 0.87 -46.67
C ARG A 26 -5.47 2.08 -46.04
N LYS A 27 -4.84 1.75 -44.89
CA LYS A 27 -3.44 1.98 -44.46
C LYS A 27 -2.71 3.27 -44.92
N HIS A 28 -2.29 4.09 -43.96
CA HIS A 28 -0.89 4.54 -43.88
C HIS A 28 -0.47 4.90 -42.44
N ILE A 29 0.70 4.38 -42.06
CA ILE A 29 1.47 4.69 -40.85
C ILE A 29 2.26 5.98 -41.10
N SER A 30 2.35 6.86 -40.09
CA SER A 30 3.52 7.74 -39.87
C SER A 30 3.41 8.51 -38.54
N PRO A 31 4.51 8.71 -37.79
CA PRO A 31 4.50 9.23 -36.42
C PRO A 31 4.65 10.76 -36.39
N CYS A 32 4.03 11.43 -35.41
CA CYS A 32 4.35 12.81 -35.10
C CYS A 32 4.73 12.95 -33.62
N SER A 33 5.96 13.41 -33.45
CA SER A 33 6.75 13.66 -32.25
C SER A 33 6.22 14.82 -31.42
N PHE A 34 6.03 14.60 -30.12
CA PHE A 34 5.97 15.65 -29.11
C PHE A 34 7.17 15.51 -28.17
N THR A 35 8.06 16.49 -28.26
CA THR A 35 9.23 16.72 -27.41
C THR A 35 8.84 17.44 -26.13
N VAL A 36 9.33 16.94 -24.99
CA VAL A 36 9.40 17.67 -23.70
C VAL A 36 10.89 17.76 -23.32
N PRO A 37 11.41 18.92 -22.89
CA PRO A 37 12.84 19.12 -22.71
C PRO A 37 13.33 18.46 -21.41
N LEU A 38 14.32 17.58 -21.52
CA LEU A 38 15.04 17.03 -20.38
C LEU A 38 16.24 17.92 -20.06
N ASN A 39 16.04 18.96 -19.25
CA ASN A 39 17.15 19.64 -18.60
C ASN A 39 17.60 18.82 -17.38
N TYR A 40 18.44 17.82 -17.63
CA TYR A 40 19.28 17.22 -16.60
C TYR A 40 20.72 17.15 -17.14
N SER A 41 21.53 18.15 -16.76
CA SER A 41 22.94 18.20 -17.08
C SER A 41 23.70 17.20 -16.20
N VAL A 42 23.83 15.95 -16.65
CA VAL A 42 24.88 15.07 -16.14
C VAL A 42 26.10 15.27 -17.03
N ARG A 43 27.15 15.90 -16.50
CA ARG A 43 28.47 15.95 -17.13
C ARG A 43 28.98 14.52 -17.32
N VAL A 44 28.91 14.01 -18.55
CA VAL A 44 29.59 12.77 -18.92
C VAL A 44 31.08 13.09 -19.05
N ASN A 45 31.85 12.80 -18.01
CA ASN A 45 33.30 12.75 -18.16
C ASN A 45 33.63 11.60 -19.11
N LYS A 46 34.27 11.95 -20.23
CA LYS A 46 34.74 11.04 -21.27
C LYS A 46 35.80 10.12 -20.66
N ILE A 47 35.45 8.87 -20.34
CA ILE A 47 36.44 7.88 -19.92
C ILE A 47 37.22 7.46 -21.17
N CYS A 48 38.44 7.98 -21.27
CA CYS A 48 39.43 7.56 -22.25
C CYS A 48 40.23 6.41 -21.65
N CYS A 49 39.97 5.17 -22.08
CA CYS A 49 40.79 4.04 -21.70
C CYS A 49 42.06 4.02 -22.56
N LYS A 50 43.15 4.59 -22.05
CA LYS A 50 44.50 4.18 -22.45
C LYS A 50 44.82 2.91 -21.67
N LEU A 51 45.01 1.80 -22.38
CA LEU A 51 45.59 0.58 -21.83
C LEU A 51 47.04 0.88 -21.42
N SER A 52 47.31 0.85 -20.12
CA SER A 52 48.66 0.69 -19.59
C SER A 52 48.71 -0.62 -18.81
N GLU A 53 49.45 -1.57 -19.34
CA GLU A 53 49.81 -2.81 -18.67
C GLU A 53 50.68 -2.49 -17.45
N SER A 54 50.14 -2.66 -16.26
CA SER A 54 50.95 -2.95 -15.07
C SER A 54 50.05 -3.54 -14.00
N GLY A 55 50.37 -4.76 -13.58
CA GLY A 55 49.59 -5.58 -12.66
C GLY A 55 49.34 -4.89 -11.32
N ILE A 56 48.09 -4.96 -10.88
CA ILE A 56 47.69 -4.79 -9.48
C ILE A 56 46.75 -5.94 -9.16
N GLU A 57 47.06 -6.61 -8.06
CA GLU A 57 46.49 -7.88 -7.60
C GLU A 57 44.97 -7.84 -7.42
N VAL A 58 44.38 -8.99 -7.79
CA VAL A 58 42.95 -9.28 -7.84
C VAL A 58 42.43 -9.55 -6.42
N SER A 59 41.84 -8.53 -5.79
CA SER A 59 40.99 -8.72 -4.59
C SER A 59 39.65 -7.96 -4.66
N LYS A 60 39.43 -7.14 -5.71
CA LYS A 60 38.23 -6.29 -5.89
C LYS A 60 37.09 -6.89 -6.72
N SER A 61 37.24 -8.10 -7.28
CA SER A 61 36.31 -8.61 -8.31
C SER A 61 35.08 -9.35 -7.79
N LYS A 62 35.15 -9.91 -6.57
CA LYS A 62 34.06 -10.74 -6.02
C LYS A 62 32.89 -9.88 -5.52
N ASP A 63 33.17 -8.85 -4.73
CA ASP A 63 32.16 -7.91 -4.21
C ASP A 63 31.42 -7.19 -5.34
N MET A 64 32.14 -6.65 -6.33
CA MET A 64 31.51 -5.92 -7.45
C MET A 64 30.59 -6.81 -8.29
N MET A 65 30.93 -8.09 -8.44
CA MET A 65 30.13 -9.04 -9.20
C MET A 65 28.90 -9.51 -8.40
N GLU A 66 29.02 -9.61 -7.08
CA GLU A 66 27.91 -9.87 -6.16
C GLU A 66 26.93 -8.69 -6.16
N GLU A 67 27.43 -7.46 -6.01
CA GLU A 67 26.65 -6.22 -6.10
C GLU A 67 25.93 -6.09 -7.45
N TYR A 68 26.62 -6.37 -8.57
CA TYR A 68 26.00 -6.35 -9.89
C TYR A 68 24.88 -7.39 -10.02
N ASN A 69 25.12 -8.61 -9.55
CA ASN A 69 24.12 -9.69 -9.60
C ASN A 69 22.90 -9.36 -8.73
N ILE A 70 23.11 -8.75 -7.56
CA ILE A 70 22.05 -8.25 -6.69
C ILE A 70 21.27 -7.14 -7.41
N ALA A 71 21.96 -6.17 -8.02
CA ALA A 71 21.33 -5.07 -8.74
C ALA A 71 20.51 -5.55 -9.95
N MET A 72 21.03 -6.47 -10.76
CA MET A 72 20.31 -7.04 -11.90
C MET A 72 19.12 -7.88 -11.47
N LYS A 73 19.29 -8.69 -10.42
CA LYS A 73 18.16 -9.39 -9.80
C LYS A 73 17.09 -8.38 -9.34
N ASN A 74 17.46 -7.26 -8.75
CA ASN A 74 16.50 -6.24 -8.32
C ASN A 74 15.75 -5.60 -9.50
N MET A 75 16.43 -5.36 -10.62
CA MET A 75 15.89 -4.66 -11.78
C MET A 75 14.90 -5.49 -12.62
N MET A 76 14.98 -6.83 -12.55
CA MET A 76 14.12 -7.74 -13.31
C MET A 76 12.91 -8.27 -12.53
N ARG A 77 12.70 -7.83 -11.29
CA ARG A 77 11.69 -8.41 -10.39
C ARG A 77 10.30 -7.82 -10.58
N ASN A 78 9.33 -8.67 -10.31
CA ASN A 78 7.95 -8.25 -10.10
C ASN A 78 7.88 -7.53 -8.74
N PRO A 79 7.57 -6.23 -8.69
CA PRO A 79 7.53 -5.49 -7.42
C PRO A 79 6.36 -5.94 -6.51
N TYR A 80 5.44 -6.75 -7.04
CA TYR A 80 4.31 -7.32 -6.31
C TYR A 80 4.60 -8.73 -5.72
N GLU A 81 5.84 -9.23 -5.82
CA GLU A 81 6.24 -10.54 -5.28
C GLU A 81 7.17 -10.39 -4.07
N TYR A 82 7.05 -11.33 -3.12
CA TYR A 82 7.91 -11.36 -1.96
C TYR A 82 9.18 -12.16 -2.23
N HIS A 83 10.32 -11.51 -2.01
CA HIS A 83 11.63 -12.10 -2.16
C HIS A 83 12.38 -12.12 -0.83
N HIS A 84 12.14 -13.17 -0.06
CA HIS A 84 12.71 -13.33 1.28
C HIS A 84 14.25 -13.41 1.28
N ASP A 85 14.84 -13.96 0.22
CA ASP A 85 16.27 -14.13 0.01
C ASP A 85 17.06 -12.82 0.00
N LEU A 86 16.41 -11.69 -0.25
CA LEU A 86 17.04 -10.37 -0.26
C LEU A 86 17.05 -9.66 1.11
N GLY A 87 16.53 -10.31 2.14
CA GLY A 87 16.43 -9.69 3.45
C GLY A 87 15.19 -8.80 3.61
N MET A 88 15.18 -8.04 4.70
CA MET A 88 14.12 -7.10 5.01
C MET A 88 14.16 -5.91 4.02
N ASN A 89 13.01 -5.58 3.41
CA ASN A 89 12.84 -4.39 2.58
C ASN A 89 11.67 -3.55 3.07
N TYR A 90 11.73 -2.25 2.85
CA TYR A 90 10.72 -1.32 3.31
C TYR A 90 10.68 -0.03 2.50
N THR A 91 9.65 0.79 2.75
CA THR A 91 9.46 2.08 2.10
C THR A 91 8.94 3.09 3.12
N VAL A 92 9.58 4.25 3.19
CA VAL A 92 9.09 5.38 3.99
C VAL A 92 7.87 5.99 3.28
N ILE A 93 6.70 5.92 3.93
CA ILE A 93 5.43 6.40 3.38
C ILE A 93 5.19 7.86 3.77
N THR A 94 5.42 8.19 5.04
CA THR A 94 5.43 9.57 5.58
C THR A 94 6.60 9.71 6.57
N ASP A 95 6.83 10.91 7.07
CA ASP A 95 7.92 11.18 8.02
C ASP A 95 7.88 10.29 9.27
N ASN A 96 6.69 9.81 9.67
CA ASN A 96 6.48 9.00 10.87
C ASN A 96 6.10 7.53 10.57
N LEU A 97 5.95 7.14 9.30
CA LEU A 97 5.38 5.84 8.91
C LEU A 97 6.22 5.14 7.85
N ILE A 98 6.68 3.93 8.18
CA ILE A 98 7.37 3.01 7.28
C ILE A 98 6.52 1.76 7.10
N VAL A 99 6.46 1.25 5.86
CA VAL A 99 5.81 -0.03 5.55
C VAL A 99 6.81 -0.97 4.91
N GLY A 100 6.91 -2.20 5.41
CA GLY A 100 7.88 -3.17 4.91
C GLY A 100 7.56 -4.63 5.18
N SER A 101 8.50 -5.48 4.80
CA SER A 101 8.50 -6.92 5.09
C SER A 101 8.93 -7.21 6.54
N GLN A 102 8.78 -8.45 6.98
CA GLN A 102 9.25 -8.87 8.30
C GLN A 102 10.77 -8.64 8.47
N PRO A 103 11.21 -8.12 9.63
CA PRO A 103 12.59 -8.31 10.09
C PRO A 103 12.88 -9.81 10.17
N GLN A 104 14.05 -10.21 9.69
CA GLN A 104 14.44 -11.63 9.62
C GLN A 104 15.38 -12.01 10.77
N LYS A 105 16.16 -11.05 11.28
CA LYS A 105 17.16 -11.23 12.34
C LYS A 105 17.25 -10.00 13.25
N PRO A 106 17.78 -10.13 14.49
CA PRO A 106 17.90 -9.01 15.43
C PRO A 106 18.60 -7.77 14.85
N GLU A 107 19.59 -7.96 13.98
CA GLU A 107 20.34 -6.87 13.34
C GLU A 107 19.46 -6.01 12.43
N ASP A 108 18.35 -6.55 11.92
CA ASP A 108 17.39 -5.76 11.15
C ASP A 108 16.65 -4.76 12.05
N VAL A 109 16.46 -5.09 13.34
CA VAL A 109 15.89 -4.18 14.34
C VAL A 109 16.87 -3.05 14.64
N ASP A 110 18.17 -3.37 14.74
CA ASP A 110 19.23 -2.38 14.90
C ASP A 110 19.30 -1.42 13.70
N HIS A 111 19.20 -1.97 12.49
CA HIS A 111 19.13 -1.20 11.25
C HIS A 111 17.95 -0.21 11.27
N LEU A 112 16.74 -0.67 11.63
CA LEU A 112 15.57 0.20 11.74
C LEU A 112 15.75 1.30 12.78
N LYS A 113 16.39 1.01 13.92
CA LYS A 113 16.66 2.02 14.95
C LYS A 113 17.63 3.09 14.45
N ASN A 114 18.76 2.66 13.90
CA ASN A 114 19.90 3.52 13.62
C ASN A 114 19.72 4.34 12.34
N GLU A 115 19.23 3.70 11.28
CA GLU A 115 19.13 4.35 9.97
C GLU A 115 17.81 5.13 9.81
N GLU A 116 16.74 4.62 10.42
CA GLU A 116 15.39 5.19 10.23
C GLU A 116 14.81 5.86 11.47
N GLY A 117 15.46 5.77 12.64
CA GLY A 117 14.91 6.34 13.87
C GLY A 117 13.59 5.67 14.28
N VAL A 118 13.44 4.37 14.01
CA VAL A 118 12.25 3.62 14.41
C VAL A 118 12.22 3.48 15.93
N ALA A 119 11.07 3.82 16.51
CA ALA A 119 10.79 3.65 17.95
C ALA A 119 9.70 2.60 18.20
N TYR A 120 8.96 2.21 17.16
CA TYR A 120 7.83 1.30 17.26
C TYR A 120 7.82 0.32 16.09
N ILE A 121 7.55 -0.95 16.39
CA ILE A 121 7.30 -1.97 15.36
C ILE A 121 5.87 -2.49 15.56
N LEU A 122 5.07 -2.47 14.50
CA LEU A 122 3.73 -3.06 14.45
C LEU A 122 3.74 -4.29 13.53
N ASN A 123 3.71 -5.46 14.15
CA ASN A 123 3.72 -6.76 13.49
C ASN A 123 2.29 -7.30 13.32
N LEU A 124 1.88 -7.54 12.08
CA LEU A 124 0.55 -8.05 11.70
C LEU A 124 0.50 -9.56 11.44
N GLN A 125 1.59 -10.28 11.70
CA GLN A 125 1.71 -11.71 11.43
C GLN A 125 1.08 -12.57 12.53
N GLN A 126 0.55 -13.71 12.10
CA GLN A 126 0.25 -14.84 12.98
C GLN A 126 1.53 -15.63 13.28
N ASP A 127 1.53 -16.42 14.36
CA ASP A 127 2.70 -17.23 14.75
C ASP A 127 3.11 -18.20 13.62
N LYS A 128 2.13 -18.84 12.97
CA LYS A 128 2.35 -19.71 11.81
C LYS A 128 3.10 -19.03 10.65
N ASP A 129 2.98 -17.71 10.51
CA ASP A 129 3.67 -16.99 9.44
C ASP A 129 5.17 -16.90 9.76
N ALA A 130 5.51 -16.56 11.00
CA ALA A 130 6.90 -16.50 11.47
C ALA A 130 7.54 -17.91 11.45
N GLU A 131 6.80 -18.92 11.89
CA GLU A 131 7.23 -20.32 11.86
C GLU A 131 7.52 -20.80 10.44
N PHE A 132 6.63 -20.50 9.48
CA PHE A 132 6.82 -20.88 8.07
C PHE A 132 8.11 -20.31 7.48
N TRP A 133 8.47 -19.08 7.83
CA TRP A 133 9.69 -18.41 7.35
C TRP A 133 10.92 -18.66 8.24
N GLY A 134 10.81 -19.51 9.27
CA GLY A 134 11.92 -19.80 10.18
C GLY A 134 12.39 -18.58 10.99
N ILE A 135 11.52 -17.62 11.25
CA ILE A 135 11.86 -16.41 12.00
C ILE A 135 11.82 -16.70 13.50
N ASP A 136 12.94 -16.47 14.18
CA ASP A 136 12.99 -16.44 15.63
C ASP A 136 12.40 -15.13 16.16
N LEU A 137 11.06 -15.09 16.21
CA LEU A 137 10.32 -13.92 16.66
C LEU A 137 10.64 -13.52 18.10
N GLN A 138 11.01 -14.47 18.96
CA GLN A 138 11.36 -14.16 20.35
C GLN A 138 12.67 -13.38 20.44
N SER A 139 13.68 -13.77 19.64
CA SER A 139 14.93 -13.01 19.54
C SER A 139 14.72 -11.60 18.97
N ILE A 140 13.82 -11.42 17.99
CA ILE A 140 13.43 -10.09 17.47
C ILE A 140 12.80 -9.23 18.57
N ILE A 141 11.83 -9.77 19.30
CA ILE A 141 11.14 -9.05 20.38
C ILE A 141 12.12 -8.70 21.51
N LYS A 142 12.99 -9.63 21.88
CA LYS A 142 14.05 -9.40 22.87
C LYS A 142 14.96 -8.26 22.45
N ARG A 143 15.40 -8.24 21.19
CA ARG A 143 16.25 -7.16 20.68
C ARG A 143 15.54 -5.80 20.70
N CYS A 144 14.26 -5.76 20.31
CA CYS A 144 13.44 -4.56 20.41
C CYS A 144 13.44 -4.01 21.84
N HIS A 145 13.24 -4.88 22.84
CA HIS A 145 13.27 -4.47 24.25
C HIS A 145 14.63 -3.92 24.68
N GLU A 146 15.74 -4.56 24.28
CA GLU A 146 17.10 -4.12 24.62
C GLU A 146 17.45 -2.72 24.07
N ILE A 147 16.91 -2.34 22.91
CA ILE A 147 17.21 -1.05 22.25
C ILE A 147 16.03 -0.06 22.30
N GLU A 148 15.10 -0.29 23.24
CA GLU A 148 13.97 0.58 23.53
C GLU A 148 13.07 0.85 22.31
N ILE A 149 12.86 -0.17 21.48
CA ILE A 149 11.80 -0.21 20.47
C ILE A 149 10.59 -0.92 21.06
N ARG A 150 9.43 -0.26 21.01
CA ARG A 150 8.17 -0.90 21.40
C ARG A 150 7.64 -1.79 20.28
N HIS A 151 7.79 -3.11 20.45
CA HIS A 151 7.20 -4.10 19.57
C HIS A 151 5.74 -4.39 19.94
N MET A 152 4.83 -4.27 18.97
CA MET A 152 3.39 -4.48 19.12
C MET A 152 2.90 -5.52 18.12
N ARG A 153 1.93 -6.35 18.51
CA ARG A 153 1.34 -7.37 17.63
C ARG A 153 -0.15 -7.17 17.46
N ARG A 154 -0.61 -7.18 16.20
CA ARG A 154 -2.01 -7.12 15.81
C ARG A 154 -2.27 -8.11 14.66
N PRO A 155 -2.28 -9.43 14.96
CA PRO A 155 -2.31 -10.47 13.92
C PRO A 155 -3.56 -10.40 13.03
N ALA A 156 -3.36 -10.57 11.73
CA ALA A 156 -4.41 -10.81 10.74
C ALA A 156 -4.00 -12.00 9.86
N VAL A 157 -4.98 -12.82 9.44
CA VAL A 157 -4.74 -14.00 8.59
C VAL A 157 -4.26 -13.54 7.21
N ASP A 158 -3.19 -14.14 6.70
CA ASP A 158 -2.69 -13.81 5.37
C ASP A 158 -3.67 -14.25 4.28
N PHE A 159 -3.76 -13.46 3.20
CA PHE A 159 -4.69 -13.68 2.09
C PHE A 159 -6.17 -13.79 2.46
N ASP A 160 -6.58 -13.29 3.63
CA ASP A 160 -7.98 -13.27 4.08
C ASP A 160 -8.50 -11.82 4.25
N PRO A 161 -9.30 -11.31 3.30
CA PRO A 161 -9.87 -9.97 3.39
C PRO A 161 -10.82 -9.76 4.58
N ASN A 162 -11.50 -10.79 5.07
CA ASN A 162 -12.43 -10.69 6.19
C ASN A 162 -11.67 -10.61 7.52
N SER A 163 -10.61 -11.41 7.66
CA SER A 163 -9.70 -11.29 8.79
C SER A 163 -9.03 -9.92 8.82
N LEU A 164 -8.57 -9.43 7.65
CA LEU A 164 -8.00 -8.09 7.54
C LEU A 164 -9.01 -7.01 7.96
N ARG A 165 -10.23 -7.01 7.40
CA ARG A 165 -11.32 -6.09 7.77
C ARG A 165 -11.52 -6.05 9.29
N SER A 166 -11.60 -7.22 9.92
CA SER A 166 -11.82 -7.34 11.37
C SER A 166 -10.65 -6.84 12.21
N ALA A 167 -9.42 -7.00 11.72
CA ALA A 167 -8.20 -6.61 12.45
C ALA A 167 -7.87 -5.12 12.31
N LEU A 168 -8.29 -4.47 11.22
CA LEU A 168 -7.94 -3.08 10.90
C LEU A 168 -8.19 -2.10 12.05
N PRO A 169 -9.34 -2.08 12.75
CA PRO A 169 -9.57 -1.11 13.84
C PRO A 169 -8.52 -1.17 14.95
N LYS A 170 -8.18 -2.38 15.43
CA LYS A 170 -7.17 -2.56 16.48
C LYS A 170 -5.75 -2.32 15.98
N ALA A 171 -5.46 -2.69 14.74
CA ALA A 171 -4.16 -2.43 14.10
C ALA A 171 -3.90 -0.93 13.94
N VAL A 172 -4.87 -0.19 13.40
CA VAL A 172 -4.78 1.26 13.22
C VAL A 172 -4.76 1.97 14.57
N SER A 173 -5.48 1.46 15.59
CA SER A 173 -5.41 2.00 16.95
C SER A 173 -3.98 1.97 17.52
N SER A 174 -3.28 0.84 17.36
CA SER A 174 -1.88 0.72 17.78
C SER A 174 -0.95 1.62 16.96
N LEU A 175 -1.17 1.74 15.66
CA LEU A 175 -0.38 2.61 14.78
C LEU A 175 -0.56 4.10 15.15
N GLU A 176 -1.81 4.57 15.22
CA GLU A 176 -2.11 5.97 15.50
C GLU A 176 -1.66 6.37 16.91
N TRP A 177 -1.81 5.47 17.91
CA TRP A 177 -1.25 5.69 19.23
C TRP A 177 0.28 5.88 19.19
N ALA A 178 1.00 4.98 18.51
CA ALA A 178 2.45 5.06 18.41
C ALA A 178 2.94 6.32 17.68
N ILE A 179 2.25 6.74 16.62
CA ILE A 179 2.54 8.01 15.95
C ILE A 179 2.26 9.20 16.89
N SER A 180 1.15 9.17 17.64
CA SER A 180 0.78 10.27 18.54
C SER A 180 1.74 10.45 19.73
N GLU A 181 2.46 9.40 20.12
CA GLU A 181 3.49 9.47 21.16
C GLU A 181 4.76 10.20 20.69
N GLY A 182 5.03 10.25 19.39
CA GLY A 182 6.09 11.07 18.81
C GLY A 182 7.53 10.68 19.18
N LYS A 183 7.78 9.44 19.65
CA LYS A 183 9.13 8.99 20.06
C LYS A 183 10.04 8.58 18.90
N GLY A 184 9.51 8.50 17.69
CA GLY A 184 10.21 8.07 16.48
C GLY A 184 9.25 7.48 15.46
N LYS A 185 9.79 6.94 14.35
CA LYS A 185 8.97 6.35 13.27
C LYS A 185 8.32 5.04 13.73
N VAL A 186 7.17 4.73 13.13
CA VAL A 186 6.50 3.42 13.26
C VAL A 186 6.79 2.58 12.03
N TYR A 187 7.36 1.40 12.25
CA TYR A 187 7.57 0.38 11.24
C TYR A 187 6.41 -0.62 11.24
N VAL A 188 5.56 -0.57 10.23
CA VAL A 188 4.41 -1.48 10.08
C VAL A 188 4.77 -2.59 9.10
N HIS A 189 4.67 -3.84 9.54
CA HIS A 189 4.97 -4.98 8.68
C HIS A 189 3.99 -6.14 8.83
N CYS A 190 3.97 -6.96 7.79
CA CYS A 190 3.45 -8.32 7.82
C CYS A 190 4.57 -9.25 7.36
N THR A 191 4.27 -10.31 6.61
CA THR A 191 5.34 -11.12 5.99
C THR A 191 6.08 -10.33 4.90
N ALA A 192 5.38 -9.93 3.84
CA ALA A 192 5.97 -9.30 2.67
C ALA A 192 5.86 -7.76 2.64
N GLY A 193 4.98 -7.19 3.47
CA GLY A 193 4.62 -5.78 3.36
C GLY A 193 3.85 -5.44 2.10
N LEU A 194 3.06 -6.38 1.54
CA LEU A 194 2.33 -6.20 0.27
C LEU A 194 0.81 -6.26 0.39
N GLY A 195 0.28 -6.73 1.52
CA GLY A 195 -1.15 -6.89 1.76
C GLY A 195 -1.61 -6.25 3.08
N ARG A 196 -1.41 -6.95 4.19
CA ARG A 196 -1.88 -6.54 5.53
C ARG A 196 -1.29 -5.20 5.99
N ALA A 197 0.03 -5.03 5.93
CA ALA A 197 0.70 -3.81 6.38
C ALA A 197 0.35 -2.56 5.55
N PRO A 198 0.39 -2.61 4.21
CA PRO A 198 -0.12 -1.52 3.39
C PRO A 198 -1.58 -1.18 3.68
N ALA A 199 -2.46 -2.16 3.92
CA ALA A 199 -3.85 -1.89 4.25
C ALA A 199 -4.01 -1.13 5.58
N VAL A 200 -3.26 -1.49 6.62
CA VAL A 200 -3.25 -0.75 7.90
C VAL A 200 -2.75 0.68 7.71
N ALA A 201 -1.67 0.87 6.95
CA ALA A 201 -1.13 2.19 6.65
C ALA A 201 -2.13 3.06 5.85
N ILE A 202 -2.78 2.51 4.82
CA ILE A 202 -3.80 3.20 4.03
C ILE A 202 -5.00 3.55 4.89
N SER A 203 -5.46 2.65 5.77
CA SER A 203 -6.55 2.96 6.71
C SER A 203 -6.19 4.09 7.66
N TYR A 204 -4.95 4.13 8.16
CA TYR A 204 -4.49 5.26 8.99
C TYR A 204 -4.52 6.58 8.23
N LEU A 205 -3.94 6.62 7.03
CA LEU A 205 -3.94 7.82 6.17
C LEU A 205 -5.38 8.28 5.87
N PHE A 206 -6.24 7.32 5.51
CA PHE A 206 -7.64 7.58 5.21
C PHE A 206 -8.39 8.13 6.43
N TRP A 207 -8.20 7.57 7.63
CA TRP A 207 -9.00 7.95 8.80
C TRP A 207 -8.44 9.14 9.59
N PHE A 208 -7.12 9.35 9.58
CA PHE A 208 -6.42 10.31 10.46
C PHE A 208 -5.62 11.39 9.73
N CYS A 209 -5.51 11.36 8.41
CA CYS A 209 -4.71 12.32 7.64
C CYS A 209 -5.51 13.10 6.58
N ASP A 210 -6.81 13.28 6.79
CA ASP A 210 -7.72 14.07 5.94
C ASP A 210 -7.65 13.75 4.44
N MET A 211 -7.48 12.47 4.12
CA MET A 211 -7.56 11.93 2.76
C MET A 211 -8.89 11.22 2.56
N ASN A 212 -9.34 11.09 1.31
CA ASN A 212 -10.27 10.02 0.93
C ASN A 212 -9.52 8.69 0.69
N LEU A 213 -10.25 7.60 0.50
CA LEU A 213 -9.64 6.27 0.39
C LEU A 213 -8.74 6.13 -0.85
N ASN A 214 -9.12 6.72 -1.98
CA ASN A 214 -8.33 6.60 -3.21
C ASN A 214 -7.03 7.39 -3.09
N GLU A 215 -7.07 8.59 -2.53
CA GLU A 215 -5.87 9.40 -2.25
C GLU A 215 -4.89 8.66 -1.34
N ALA A 216 -5.38 8.10 -0.22
CA ALA A 216 -4.55 7.33 0.70
C ALA A 216 -3.95 6.08 0.03
N TYR A 217 -4.75 5.38 -0.79
CA TYR A 217 -4.33 4.18 -1.50
C TYR A 217 -3.26 4.49 -2.55
N ASP A 218 -3.47 5.51 -3.36
CA ASP A 218 -2.57 5.91 -4.44
C ASP A 218 -1.28 6.51 -3.89
N MET A 219 -1.36 7.27 -2.78
CA MET A 219 -0.17 7.79 -2.09
C MET A 219 0.75 6.67 -1.61
N LEU A 220 0.21 5.61 -1.01
CA LEU A 220 1.03 4.48 -0.58
C LEU A 220 1.56 3.69 -1.78
N THR A 221 0.67 3.29 -2.69
CA THR A 221 1.00 2.34 -3.77
C THR A 221 1.89 2.94 -4.86
N SER A 222 1.90 4.26 -5.02
CA SER A 222 2.87 4.96 -5.88
C SER A 222 4.31 4.92 -5.33
N LYS A 223 4.49 4.85 -4.00
CA LYS A 223 5.80 4.71 -3.36
C LYS A 223 6.22 3.26 -3.20
N ARG A 224 5.28 2.40 -2.80
CA ARG A 224 5.48 0.96 -2.61
C ARG A 224 4.47 0.19 -3.46
N PRO A 225 4.82 -0.25 -4.68
CA PRO A 225 3.91 -1.01 -5.53
C PRO A 225 3.46 -2.29 -4.81
N CYS A 226 2.16 -2.39 -4.52
CA CYS A 226 1.56 -3.51 -3.79
C CYS A 226 0.05 -3.56 -4.05
N GLY A 227 -0.62 -4.62 -3.56
CA GLY A 227 -2.05 -4.86 -3.81
C GLY A 227 -2.88 -5.10 -2.54
N PRO A 228 -2.94 -4.16 -1.58
CA PRO A 228 -3.79 -4.31 -0.40
C PRO A 228 -5.27 -4.38 -0.77
N ASN A 229 -6.06 -5.15 -0.01
CA ASN A 229 -7.47 -5.32 -0.30
C ASN A 229 -8.28 -4.05 0.04
N LYS A 230 -8.57 -3.23 -0.98
CA LYS A 230 -9.34 -1.97 -0.84
C LYS A 230 -10.75 -2.21 -0.27
N LYS A 231 -11.39 -3.34 -0.60
CA LYS A 231 -12.73 -3.69 -0.08
C LYS A 231 -12.73 -3.94 1.43
N ALA A 232 -11.67 -4.56 1.98
CA ALA A 232 -11.52 -4.77 3.42
C ALA A 232 -11.42 -3.43 4.18
N ILE A 233 -10.71 -2.44 3.62
CA ILE A 233 -10.60 -1.10 4.20
C ILE A 233 -11.96 -0.39 4.20
N ARG A 234 -12.70 -0.46 3.08
CA ARG A 234 -14.06 0.08 2.99
C ARG A 234 -15.01 -0.60 3.99
N GLY A 235 -14.93 -1.92 4.11
CA GLY A 235 -15.73 -2.69 5.06
C GLY A 235 -15.46 -2.27 6.50
N ALA A 236 -14.18 -2.11 6.89
CA ALA A 236 -13.82 -1.65 8.23
C ALA A 236 -14.27 -0.20 8.49
N THR A 237 -14.22 0.65 7.46
CA THR A 237 -14.75 2.02 7.53
C THR A 237 -16.27 2.00 7.74
N TYR A 238 -17.00 1.16 7.00
CA TYR A 238 -18.42 0.93 7.22
C TYR A 238 -18.70 0.46 8.66
N ASP A 239 -17.93 -0.50 9.17
CA ASP A 239 -18.12 -1.09 10.51
C ASP A 239 -17.96 -0.03 11.61
N LEU A 240 -16.98 0.87 11.47
CA LEU A 240 -16.70 1.95 12.41
C LEU A 240 -17.66 3.15 12.27
N ALA A 241 -18.15 3.42 11.06
CA ALA A 241 -19.11 4.48 10.80
C ALA A 241 -20.57 4.07 11.07
N LYS A 242 -20.82 2.79 11.37
CA LYS A 242 -22.18 2.27 11.60
C LYS A 242 -22.70 2.72 12.98
N ASN A 243 -23.53 3.75 12.96
CA ASN A 243 -24.31 4.19 14.13
C ASN A 243 -25.72 3.61 14.21
N ASP A 244 -26.22 3.00 13.13
CA ASP A 244 -27.58 2.46 13.05
C ASP A 244 -27.54 0.93 12.92
N PRO A 245 -28.13 0.16 13.87
CA PRO A 245 -28.27 -1.29 13.76
C PRO A 245 -28.94 -1.76 12.46
N TRP A 246 -29.86 -0.96 11.90
CA TRP A 246 -30.69 -1.31 10.73
C TRP A 246 -30.08 -0.94 9.38
N LYS A 247 -28.85 -0.41 9.37
CA LYS A 247 -28.12 -0.09 8.14
C LYS A 247 -27.93 -1.34 7.28
N GLU A 248 -28.19 -1.20 5.97
CA GLU A 248 -28.01 -2.27 4.98
C GLU A 248 -26.61 -2.93 5.10
N PRO A 249 -26.49 -4.25 4.89
CA PRO A 249 -25.21 -4.95 4.93
C PRO A 249 -24.18 -4.31 3.98
N PHE A 250 -22.91 -4.29 4.37
CA PHE A 250 -21.84 -3.72 3.53
C PHE A 250 -21.80 -4.38 2.13
N GLU A 251 -22.11 -5.66 2.07
CA GLU A 251 -22.08 -6.47 0.84
C GLU A 251 -23.15 -6.09 -0.18
N SER A 252 -24.22 -5.39 0.23
CA SER A 252 -25.25 -4.88 -0.69
C SER A 252 -24.97 -3.46 -1.19
N LEU A 253 -23.96 -2.78 -0.65
CA LEU A 253 -23.63 -1.40 -1.01
C LEU A 253 -22.78 -1.33 -2.29
N PRO A 254 -22.89 -0.24 -3.08
CA PRO A 254 -22.12 -0.08 -4.31
C PRO A 254 -20.62 0.09 -4.06
N ASP A 255 -19.80 -0.12 -5.09
CA ASP A 255 -18.33 -0.11 -4.98
C ASP A 255 -17.67 1.24 -4.64
N HIS A 256 -18.44 2.32 -4.58
CA HIS A 256 -17.95 3.63 -4.15
C HIS A 256 -18.35 3.97 -2.70
N ALA A 257 -19.26 3.21 -2.08
CA ALA A 257 -19.69 3.48 -0.70
C ALA A 257 -18.51 3.42 0.28
N PHE A 258 -18.38 4.39 1.18
CA PHE A 258 -17.23 4.54 2.10
C PHE A 258 -15.87 4.67 1.39
N GLY A 259 -15.87 5.11 0.12
CA GLY A 259 -14.65 5.60 -0.54
C GLY A 259 -14.25 7.00 -0.06
N ASP A 260 -15.20 7.74 0.48
CA ASP A 260 -15.02 8.99 1.21
C ASP A 260 -15.98 8.98 2.42
N ILE A 261 -15.72 9.84 3.40
CA ILE A 261 -16.48 9.92 4.66
C ILE A 261 -16.69 11.38 5.06
N ALA A 262 -17.89 11.70 5.54
CA ALA A 262 -18.17 13.04 6.05
C ALA A 262 -17.39 13.31 7.35
N ASP A 263 -17.20 14.59 7.69
CA ASP A 263 -16.43 14.99 8.89
C ASP A 263 -16.95 14.36 10.19
N TRP A 264 -18.28 14.20 10.32
CA TRP A 264 -18.87 13.57 11.51
C TRP A 264 -18.61 12.06 11.55
N GLU A 265 -18.57 11.37 10.40
CA GLU A 265 -18.20 9.95 10.30
C GLU A 265 -16.72 9.77 10.61
N ARG A 266 -15.86 10.67 10.09
CA ARG A 266 -14.43 10.70 10.41
C ARG A 266 -14.20 10.85 11.91
N ASN A 267 -14.87 11.80 12.57
CA ASN A 267 -14.79 11.98 14.01
C ASN A 267 -15.23 10.73 14.79
N LEU A 268 -16.34 10.10 14.37
CA LEU A 268 -16.83 8.86 14.96
C LEU A 268 -15.81 7.72 14.83
N ILE A 269 -15.25 7.53 13.63
CA ILE A 269 -14.22 6.52 13.34
C ILE A 269 -12.99 6.75 14.21
N GLN A 270 -12.49 7.99 14.28
CA GLN A 270 -11.31 8.32 15.08
C GLN A 270 -11.53 8.03 16.57
N ASN A 271 -12.71 8.38 17.11
CA ASN A 271 -13.06 8.09 18.49
C ASN A 271 -13.16 6.59 18.75
N GLY A 272 -13.82 5.84 17.86
CA GLY A 272 -13.92 4.39 17.94
C GLY A 272 -12.57 3.70 17.90
N VAL A 273 -11.67 4.11 17.01
CA VAL A 273 -10.30 3.58 16.90
C VAL A 273 -9.47 3.92 18.13
N ARG A 274 -9.55 5.16 18.65
CA ARG A 274 -8.82 5.57 19.87
C ARG A 274 -9.33 4.83 21.11
N ALA A 275 -10.61 4.49 21.17
CA ALA A 275 -11.18 3.71 22.27
C ALA A 275 -10.61 2.27 22.34
N LEU A 276 -10.01 1.76 21.26
CA LEU A 276 -9.40 0.44 21.21
C LEU A 276 -7.95 0.40 21.72
N ARG A 277 -7.37 1.54 22.13
CA ARG A 277 -5.99 1.60 22.63
C ARG A 277 -5.82 0.70 23.85
N GLY A 278 -4.88 -0.23 23.79
CA GLY A 278 -4.59 -1.18 24.87
C GLY A 278 -5.55 -2.40 24.98
N THR A 279 -6.55 -2.52 24.09
CA THR A 279 -7.48 -3.67 24.01
C THR A 279 -6.99 -4.79 23.09
#